data_AF-A0A0M2HPB2-F1
#
_entry.id   AF-A0A0M2HPB2-F1
#
_cell.length_a   1.000
_cell.length_b   1.000
_cell.length_c   1.000
_cell.angle_alpha   90.00
_cell.angle_beta   90.00
_cell.angle_gamma   90.00
#
_symmetry.space_group_name_H-M   'P 1'
#
loop_
_entity.id
_entity.type
_entity.pdbx_description
1 polymer ?
#
loop_
_entity_poly.entity_id
_entity_poly.type
_entity_poly.pdbx_seq_one_letter_code
_entity_poly.pdbx_strand_id
1 'polypeptide(L)'
;MTSSLRVLGIDPGLTRCGVGIVDVDRARRGTLVHVGVIRTPPDAPIGERLAAVAAGIREVIEIHTPDAVAVERVFAQQNSHTVMGTAQASGVALLLAAEAGLPAATHTPSEVKAAVTGYGAADKKQVQAMIARILRLDAPPQPADAADALAIALCHAWRRGAAGAPGHDVLTPAQKAWADAERVARTYVRSRA
;
A
#
# COMPACT_ATOMS: atom_id res chain seq x y z
N MET A 1 26.03 6.55 12.24
CA MET A 1 25.08 5.96 11.27
C MET A 1 23.80 6.78 11.32
N THR A 2 23.43 7.44 10.23
CA THR A 2 22.15 8.18 10.15
C THR A 2 21.02 7.15 10.16
N SER A 3 20.27 7.05 11.25
CA SER A 3 19.08 6.22 11.34
C SER A 3 18.04 6.74 10.34
N SER A 4 17.89 6.02 9.22
CA SER A 4 16.82 6.20 8.25
C SER A 4 15.78 5.11 8.45
N LEU A 5 14.50 5.46 8.26
CA LEU A 5 13.40 4.50 8.22
C LEU A 5 13.29 3.95 6.80
N ARG A 6 13.43 2.64 6.63
CA ARG A 6 13.20 1.94 5.36
C ARG A 6 11.76 1.50 5.24
N VAL A 7 11.05 1.97 4.23
CA VAL A 7 9.63 1.62 4.01
C VAL A 7 9.45 0.95 2.66
N LEU A 8 8.79 -0.21 2.68
CA LEU A 8 8.26 -0.87 1.48
C LEU A 8 6.83 -0.39 1.21
N GLY A 9 6.62 0.29 0.11
CA GLY A 9 5.30 0.62 -0.44
C GLY A 9 4.83 -0.42 -1.45
N ILE A 10 3.55 -0.77 -1.41
CA ILE A 10 2.91 -1.76 -2.27
C ILE A 10 1.65 -1.15 -2.89
N ASP A 11 1.61 -1.09 -4.21
CA ASP A 11 0.43 -0.83 -5.02
C ASP A 11 -0.15 -2.18 -5.50
N PRO A 12 -1.15 -2.73 -4.80
CA PRO A 12 -1.56 -4.11 -4.96
C PRO A 12 -2.37 -4.32 -6.24
N GLY A 13 -2.10 -5.42 -6.94
CA GLY A 13 -2.93 -5.85 -8.06
C GLY A 13 -2.59 -7.27 -8.49
N LEU A 14 -3.58 -8.00 -9.01
CA LEU A 14 -3.34 -9.37 -9.45
C LEU A 14 -2.44 -9.40 -10.69
N THR A 15 -2.72 -8.60 -11.72
CA THR A 15 -1.92 -8.62 -12.97
C THR A 15 -0.59 -7.89 -12.80
N ARG A 16 -0.59 -6.78 -12.06
CA ARG A 16 0.56 -5.91 -11.80
C ARG A 16 0.49 -5.51 -10.34
N CYS A 17 1.49 -5.87 -9.56
CA CYS A 17 1.66 -5.44 -8.18
C CYS A 17 2.94 -4.60 -8.12
N GLY A 18 2.79 -3.29 -7.91
CA GLY A 18 3.90 -2.36 -7.80
C GLY A 18 4.57 -2.47 -6.44
N VAL A 19 5.90 -2.50 -6.40
CA VAL A 19 6.70 -2.50 -5.16
C VAL A 19 7.75 -1.40 -5.24
N GLY A 20 7.94 -0.68 -4.14
CA GLY A 20 8.91 0.41 -4.07
C GLY A 20 9.46 0.58 -2.67
N ILE A 21 10.76 0.78 -2.54
CA ILE A 21 11.43 0.96 -1.25
C ILE A 21 12.13 2.31 -1.22
N VAL A 22 11.88 3.04 -0.14
CA VAL A 22 12.55 4.31 0.16
C VAL A 22 13.18 4.27 1.54
N ASP A 23 14.35 4.88 1.66
CA ASP A 23 14.93 5.25 2.95
C ASP A 23 14.59 6.71 3.23
N VAL A 24 14.01 6.99 4.40
CA VAL A 24 13.66 8.36 4.81
C VAL A 24 14.42 8.73 6.08
N ASP A 25 15.24 9.78 6.00
CA ASP A 25 16.00 10.27 7.15
C ASP A 25 15.12 11.11 8.12
N ARG A 26 15.69 11.47 9.27
CA ARG A 26 15.01 12.32 10.27
C ARG A 26 14.63 13.71 9.75
N ALA A 27 15.33 14.21 8.72
CA ALA A 27 15.02 15.46 8.05
C ALA A 27 13.97 15.27 6.93
N ARG A 28 13.30 14.11 6.89
CA ARG A 28 12.27 13.71 5.92
C ARG A 28 12.78 13.63 4.48
N ARG A 29 14.09 13.54 4.26
CA ARG A 29 14.67 13.36 2.93
C ARG A 29 14.59 11.89 2.54
N GLY A 30 13.94 11.64 1.40
CA GLY A 30 13.79 10.30 0.82
C GLY A 30 14.93 9.96 -0.13
N THR A 31 15.36 8.70 -0.12
CA THR A 31 16.28 8.11 -1.10
C THR A 31 15.63 6.86 -1.68
N LEU A 32 15.69 6.71 -3.01
CA LEU A 32 15.24 5.49 -3.68
C LEU A 32 16.17 4.32 -3.35
N VAL A 33 15.62 3.20 -2.90
CA VAL A 33 16.37 1.96 -2.62
C VAL A 33 16.07 0.90 -3.68
N HIS A 34 14.79 0.69 -3.98
CA HIS A 34 14.35 -0.33 -4.93
C HIS A 34 13.02 0.07 -5.57
N VAL A 35 12.80 -0.36 -6.80
CA VAL A 35 11.48 -0.28 -7.42
C VAL A 35 11.28 -1.42 -8.42
N GLY A 36 10.07 -1.97 -8.47
CA GLY A 36 9.75 -3.11 -9.30
C GLY A 36 8.25 -3.28 -9.52
N VAL A 37 7.90 -4.19 -10.42
CA VAL A 37 6.51 -4.62 -10.63
C VAL A 37 6.49 -6.13 -10.75
N ILE A 38 5.78 -6.79 -9.84
CA ILE A 38 5.50 -8.21 -9.91
C ILE A 38 4.35 -8.39 -10.91
N ARG A 39 4.55 -9.24 -11.92
CA ARG A 39 3.58 -9.47 -12.99
C ARG A 39 3.08 -10.90 -12.94
N THR A 40 1.79 -11.08 -13.14
CA THR A 40 1.19 -12.42 -13.28
C THR A 40 0.38 -12.52 -14.58
N PRO A 41 0.34 -13.70 -15.22
CA PRO A 41 -0.51 -13.94 -16.38
C PRO A 41 -1.99 -13.74 -16.02
N PRO A 42 -2.76 -12.95 -16.78
CA PRO A 42 -4.16 -12.66 -16.45
C PRO A 42 -5.08 -13.88 -16.59
N ASP A 43 -4.67 -14.86 -17.39
CA ASP A 43 -5.34 -16.11 -17.72
C ASP A 43 -5.04 -17.25 -16.72
N ALA A 44 -4.05 -17.09 -15.85
CA ALA A 44 -3.75 -18.06 -14.80
C ALA A 44 -4.84 -18.10 -13.70
N PRO A 45 -5.07 -19.26 -13.05
CA PRO A 45 -5.96 -19.36 -11.90
C PRO A 45 -5.60 -18.36 -10.80
N ILE A 46 -6.62 -17.83 -10.12
CA ILE A 46 -6.45 -16.76 -9.11
C ILE A 46 -5.48 -17.15 -7.97
N GLY A 47 -5.51 -18.41 -7.55
CA GLY A 47 -4.61 -18.92 -6.51
C GLY A 47 -3.14 -18.89 -6.94
N GLU A 48 -2.84 -19.27 -8.18
CA GLU A 48 -1.48 -19.22 -8.74
C GLU A 48 -0.99 -17.78 -8.87
N ARG A 49 -1.86 -16.87 -9.29
CA ARG A 49 -1.55 -15.44 -9.39
C ARG A 49 -1.25 -14.84 -8.01
N LEU A 50 -2.07 -15.16 -6.99
CA LEU A 50 -1.81 -14.73 -5.61
C LEU A 50 -0.51 -15.34 -5.07
N ALA A 51 -0.20 -16.60 -5.38
CA ALA A 51 1.05 -17.24 -4.99
C ALA A 51 2.27 -16.55 -5.62
N ALA A 52 2.19 -16.18 -6.90
CA ALA A 52 3.25 -15.43 -7.58
C ALA A 52 3.44 -14.02 -7.00
N VAL A 53 2.35 -13.31 -6.71
CA VAL A 53 2.41 -12.02 -5.99
C VAL A 53 3.06 -12.20 -4.62
N ALA A 54 2.67 -13.25 -3.87
CA ALA A 54 3.22 -13.52 -2.56
C ALA A 54 4.73 -13.81 -2.59
N ALA A 55 5.17 -14.61 -3.56
CA ALA A 55 6.58 -14.94 -3.75
C ALA A 55 7.42 -13.68 -4.03
N GLY A 56 6.97 -12.82 -4.95
CA GLY A 56 7.69 -11.58 -5.25
C GLY A 56 7.73 -10.60 -4.09
N ILE A 57 6.65 -10.45 -3.32
CA ILE A 57 6.65 -9.58 -2.12
C ILE A 57 7.61 -10.14 -1.07
N ARG A 58 7.61 -11.46 -0.85
CA ARG A 58 8.51 -12.12 0.11
C ARG A 58 9.97 -11.91 -0.26
N GLU A 59 10.31 -12.11 -1.54
CA GLU A 59 11.66 -11.85 -2.05
C GLU A 59 12.12 -10.41 -1.78
N VAL A 60 11.26 -9.42 -2.03
CA VAL A 60 11.55 -8.00 -1.77
C VAL A 60 11.77 -7.75 -0.27
N ILE A 61 10.97 -8.35 0.61
CA ILE A 61 11.15 -8.25 2.07
C ILE A 61 12.48 -8.87 2.51
N GLU A 62 12.80 -10.07 2.00
CA GLU A 62 14.01 -10.81 2.36
C GLU A 62 15.28 -10.09 1.90
N ILE A 63 15.30 -9.57 0.66
CA ILE A 63 16.48 -8.90 0.09
C ILE A 63 16.74 -7.55 0.75
N HIS A 64 15.69 -6.76 1.00
CA HIS A 64 15.84 -5.36 1.37
C HIS A 64 15.60 -5.05 2.85
N THR A 65 15.05 -6.00 3.61
CA THR A 65 14.81 -5.93 5.05
C THR A 65 14.19 -4.59 5.48
N PRO A 66 12.98 -4.25 5.01
CA PRO A 66 12.35 -2.99 5.35
C PRO A 66 11.93 -2.94 6.84
N ASP A 67 11.80 -1.74 7.40
CA ASP A 67 11.36 -1.53 8.78
C ASP A 67 9.82 -1.46 8.91
N ALA A 68 9.13 -1.19 7.80
CA ALA A 68 7.67 -1.07 7.73
C ALA A 68 7.15 -1.35 6.33
N VAL A 69 5.88 -1.77 6.26
CA VAL A 69 5.15 -1.98 5.01
C VAL A 69 3.96 -1.01 4.90
N ALA A 70 3.78 -0.44 3.73
CA ALA A 70 2.70 0.46 3.40
C ALA A 70 1.95 -0.07 2.18
N VAL A 71 0.62 -0.21 2.27
CA VAL A 71 -0.20 -0.78 1.19
C VAL A 71 -1.25 0.23 0.75
N GLU A 72 -1.53 0.34 -0.55
CA GLU A 72 -2.69 1.13 -0.98
C GLU A 72 -4.01 0.54 -0.44
N ARG A 73 -4.89 1.40 0.06
CA ARG A 73 -6.23 1.02 0.48
C ARG A 73 -7.15 0.92 -0.75
N VAL A 74 -7.75 -0.26 -0.92
CA VAL A 74 -8.73 -0.54 -1.97
C VAL A 74 -10.10 0.04 -1.62
N PHE A 75 -10.73 0.76 -2.56
CA PHE A 75 -12.10 1.26 -2.43
C PHE A 75 -13.04 0.55 -3.40
N ALA A 76 -14.18 0.08 -2.89
CA ALA A 76 -15.14 -0.70 -3.67
C ALA A 76 -16.08 0.13 -4.57
N GLN A 77 -16.10 1.46 -4.45
CA GLN A 77 -17.23 2.26 -4.97
C GLN A 77 -17.27 2.46 -6.49
N GLN A 78 -16.25 2.07 -7.28
CA GLN A 78 -16.24 2.45 -8.71
C GLN A 78 -15.82 1.38 -9.74
N ASN A 79 -15.44 0.15 -9.39
CA ASN A 79 -15.13 -0.90 -10.40
C ASN A 79 -15.42 -2.32 -9.89
N SER A 80 -16.61 -2.84 -10.17
CA SER A 80 -17.19 -4.03 -9.52
C SER A 80 -16.53 -5.38 -9.83
N HIS A 81 -15.59 -5.48 -10.78
CA HIS A 81 -14.99 -6.78 -11.17
C HIS A 81 -13.51 -6.95 -10.81
N THR A 82 -12.71 -5.89 -10.75
CA THR A 82 -11.27 -5.98 -10.45
C THR A 82 -10.93 -5.73 -8.99
N VAL A 83 -11.80 -5.02 -8.26
CA VAL A 83 -11.63 -4.67 -6.85
C VAL A 83 -11.37 -5.89 -5.97
N MET A 84 -12.06 -7.02 -6.22
CA MET A 84 -11.88 -8.22 -5.41
C MET A 84 -10.46 -8.77 -5.53
N GLY A 85 -9.92 -8.81 -6.75
CA GLY A 85 -8.55 -9.27 -6.97
C GLY A 85 -7.50 -8.38 -6.31
N THR A 86 -7.66 -7.06 -6.44
CA THR A 86 -6.82 -6.07 -5.74
C THR A 86 -6.92 -6.25 -4.22
N ALA A 87 -8.12 -6.41 -3.66
CA ALA A 87 -8.31 -6.62 -2.23
C ALA A 87 -7.67 -7.91 -1.72
N GLN A 88 -7.73 -9.00 -2.49
CA GLN A 88 -7.03 -10.25 -2.17
C GLN A 88 -5.52 -10.07 -2.20
N ALA A 89 -4.96 -9.37 -3.20
CA ALA A 89 -3.54 -9.05 -3.26
C ALA A 89 -3.11 -8.15 -2.08
N SER A 90 -3.93 -7.17 -1.67
CA SER A 90 -3.70 -6.38 -0.47
C SER A 90 -3.68 -7.25 0.79
N GLY A 91 -4.60 -8.22 0.91
CA GLY A 91 -4.64 -9.17 2.01
C GLY A 91 -3.36 -10.00 2.10
N VAL A 92 -2.86 -10.49 0.96
CA VAL A 92 -1.57 -11.20 0.87
C VAL A 92 -0.42 -10.30 1.34
N ALA A 93 -0.36 -9.05 0.88
CA ALA A 93 0.69 -8.11 1.30
C ALA A 93 0.70 -7.87 2.82
N LEU A 94 -0.48 -7.70 3.43
CA LEU A 94 -0.61 -7.51 4.88
C LEU A 94 -0.25 -8.79 5.66
N LEU A 95 -0.64 -9.97 5.16
CA LEU A 95 -0.24 -11.25 5.76
C LEU A 95 1.28 -11.40 5.78
N LEU A 96 1.95 -11.15 4.65
CA LEU A 96 3.41 -11.28 4.54
C LEU A 96 4.15 -10.30 5.44
N ALA A 97 3.65 -9.08 5.58
CA ALA A 97 4.21 -8.13 6.54
C ALA A 97 4.09 -8.65 7.98
N ALA A 98 2.94 -9.23 8.35
CA ALA A 98 2.74 -9.82 9.67
C ALA A 98 3.62 -11.06 9.91
N GLU A 99 3.76 -11.95 8.93
CA GLU A 99 4.67 -13.11 8.99
C GLU A 99 6.13 -12.67 9.20
N ALA A 100 6.54 -11.56 8.58
CA ALA A 100 7.86 -10.98 8.74
C ALA A 100 8.03 -10.14 10.03
N GLY A 101 7.00 -10.01 10.87
CA GLY A 101 7.04 -9.19 12.08
C GLY A 101 7.11 -7.67 11.81
N LEU A 102 6.73 -7.24 10.60
CA LEU A 102 6.82 -5.85 10.17
C LEU A 102 5.52 -5.09 10.45
N PRO A 103 5.59 -3.86 11.01
CA PRO A 103 4.41 -3.03 11.13
C PRO A 103 3.90 -2.63 9.74
N ALA A 104 2.61 -2.90 9.49
CA ALA A 104 1.94 -2.57 8.24
C ALA A 104 0.84 -1.52 8.44
N ALA A 105 0.64 -0.64 7.45
CA ALA A 105 -0.51 0.28 7.41
C ALA A 105 -1.02 0.47 5.98
N THR A 106 -2.32 0.78 5.86
CA THR A 106 -2.95 1.09 4.57
C THR A 106 -3.14 2.59 4.39
N HIS A 107 -2.92 3.12 3.19
CA HIS A 107 -3.16 4.53 2.86
C HIS A 107 -4.13 4.68 1.69
N THR A 108 -5.02 5.66 1.78
CA THR A 108 -5.96 5.97 0.70
C THR A 108 -5.26 6.72 -0.44
N PRO A 109 -5.75 6.63 -1.69
CA PRO A 109 -5.18 7.40 -2.80
C PRO A 109 -5.14 8.90 -2.53
N SER A 110 -6.16 9.45 -1.87
CA SER A 110 -6.21 10.87 -1.49
C SER A 110 -5.13 11.24 -0.47
N GLU A 111 -4.85 10.36 0.49
CA GLU A 111 -3.77 10.58 1.47
C GLU A 111 -2.40 10.55 0.81
N VAL A 112 -2.18 9.59 -0.10
CA VAL A 112 -0.94 9.47 -0.88
C VAL A 112 -0.72 10.72 -1.73
N LYS A 113 -1.75 11.15 -2.47
CA LYS A 113 -1.69 12.38 -3.27
C LYS A 113 -1.39 13.60 -2.40
N ALA A 114 -2.13 13.78 -1.31
CA ALA A 114 -1.93 14.90 -0.40
C ALA A 114 -0.51 14.92 0.20
N ALA A 115 0.05 13.75 0.55
CA ALA A 115 1.39 13.66 1.10
C ALA A 115 2.48 14.05 0.09
N VAL A 116 2.32 13.67 -1.19
CA VAL A 116 3.33 13.89 -2.24
C VAL A 116 3.22 15.27 -2.89
N THR A 117 2.02 15.77 -3.14
CA THR A 117 1.79 16.99 -3.92
C THR A 117 1.33 18.19 -3.07
N GLY A 118 0.95 17.96 -1.82
CA GLY A 118 0.32 18.97 -0.96
C GLY A 118 -1.18 19.16 -1.20
N TYR A 119 -1.79 18.49 -2.20
CA TYR A 119 -3.23 18.55 -2.46
C TYR A 119 -3.79 17.21 -2.99
N GLY A 120 -4.89 16.75 -2.39
CA GLY A 120 -5.42 15.39 -2.61
C GLY A 120 -5.99 15.09 -4.00
N ALA A 121 -6.24 16.10 -4.84
CA ALA A 121 -6.82 15.91 -6.17
C ALA A 121 -5.80 15.95 -7.33
N ALA A 122 -4.50 15.86 -7.04
CA ALA A 122 -3.47 15.87 -8.07
C ALA A 122 -3.62 14.73 -9.09
N ASP A 123 -3.24 15.01 -10.34
CA ASP A 123 -3.24 14.02 -11.41
C ASP A 123 -2.02 13.07 -11.33
N LYS A 124 -2.07 11.95 -12.07
CA LYS A 124 -1.03 10.91 -12.01
C LYS A 124 0.34 11.40 -12.49
N LYS A 125 0.39 12.30 -13.48
CA LYS A 125 1.65 12.85 -14.02
C LYS A 125 2.30 13.78 -13.01
N GLN A 126 1.50 14.59 -12.30
CA GLN A 126 1.96 15.46 -11.23
C GLN A 126 2.57 14.65 -10.08
N VAL A 127 1.92 13.57 -9.67
CA VAL A 127 2.45 12.66 -8.64
C VAL A 127 3.80 12.08 -9.07
N GLN A 128 3.92 11.57 -10.30
CA GLN A 128 5.17 11.03 -10.84
C GLN A 128 6.32 12.06 -10.87
N ALA A 129 6.04 13.27 -11.34
CA ALA A 129 7.03 14.36 -11.38
C ALA A 129 7.49 14.76 -9.97
N MET A 130 6.56 14.80 -9.01
CA MET A 130 6.88 15.11 -7.62
C MET A 130 7.74 14.02 -6.99
N ILE A 131 7.47 12.74 -7.24
CA ILE A 131 8.29 11.63 -6.75
C ILE A 131 9.72 11.74 -7.26
N ALA A 132 9.91 12.01 -8.56
CA ALA A 132 11.23 12.22 -9.13
C ALA A 132 11.98 13.35 -8.41
N ARG A 133 11.30 14.47 -8.16
CA ARG A 133 11.88 15.60 -7.42
C ARG A 133 12.21 15.28 -5.97
N ILE A 134 11.31 14.59 -5.25
CA ILE A 134 11.47 14.22 -3.85
C ILE A 134 12.66 13.28 -3.67
N LEU A 135 12.74 12.27 -4.55
CA LEU A 135 13.78 11.23 -4.53
C LEU A 135 15.04 11.62 -5.30
N ARG A 136 15.09 12.84 -5.87
CA ARG A 136 16.23 13.40 -6.61
C ARG A 136 16.65 12.52 -7.80
N LEU A 137 15.66 12.01 -8.53
CA LEU A 137 15.86 11.21 -9.73
C LEU A 137 15.99 12.11 -10.95
N ASP A 138 16.88 11.77 -11.88
CA ASP A 138 17.08 12.50 -13.13
C ASP A 138 15.86 12.39 -14.07
N ALA A 139 15.03 11.36 -13.89
CA ALA A 139 13.82 11.12 -14.65
C ALA A 139 12.72 10.49 -13.76
N PRO A 140 11.44 10.57 -14.17
CA PRO A 140 10.36 9.87 -13.49
C PRO A 140 10.61 8.36 -13.39
N PRO A 141 10.32 7.73 -12.24
CA PRO A 141 10.52 6.30 -12.07
C PRO A 141 9.69 5.51 -13.07
N GLN A 142 10.32 4.53 -13.71
CA GLN A 142 9.70 3.61 -14.66
C GLN A 142 9.74 2.20 -14.10
N PRO A 143 8.69 1.38 -14.31
CA PRO A 143 7.42 1.69 -15.00
C PRO A 143 6.47 2.57 -14.19
N ALA A 144 5.35 3.02 -14.78
CA ALA A 144 4.42 3.95 -14.14
C ALA A 144 3.86 3.48 -12.77
N ASP A 145 3.59 2.18 -12.56
CA ASP A 145 3.09 1.66 -11.26
C ASP A 145 4.19 1.60 -10.19
N ALA A 146 5.46 1.66 -10.62
CA ALA A 146 6.60 1.77 -9.72
C ALA A 146 6.56 3.14 -9.00
N ALA A 147 6.01 4.17 -9.63
CA ALA A 147 5.80 5.48 -8.99
C ALA A 147 4.73 5.41 -7.89
N ASP A 148 3.62 4.71 -8.12
CA ASP A 148 2.52 4.63 -7.14
C ASP A 148 3.00 3.94 -5.85
N ALA A 149 3.77 2.85 -5.97
CA ALA A 149 4.39 2.18 -4.83
C ALA A 149 5.36 3.09 -4.04
N LEU A 150 6.20 3.88 -4.73
CA LEU A 150 7.08 4.85 -4.08
C LEU A 150 6.30 5.97 -3.37
N ALA A 151 5.19 6.42 -3.96
CA ALA A 151 4.30 7.41 -3.36
C ALA A 151 3.72 6.91 -2.03
N ILE A 152 3.27 5.65 -2.02
CA ILE A 152 2.71 4.97 -0.84
C ILE A 152 3.77 4.86 0.26
N ALA A 153 5.00 4.48 -0.08
CA ALA A 153 6.10 4.37 0.87
C ALA A 153 6.45 5.74 1.50
N LEU A 154 6.57 6.79 0.68
CA LEU A 154 6.81 8.16 1.14
C LEU A 154 5.69 8.69 2.02
N CYS A 155 4.42 8.45 1.63
CA CYS A 155 3.24 8.82 2.42
C CYS A 155 3.32 8.22 3.84
N HIS A 156 3.64 6.93 3.93
CA HIS A 156 3.78 6.26 5.22
C HIS A 156 4.92 6.83 6.06
N ALA A 157 6.12 6.98 5.49
CA ALA A 157 7.29 7.47 6.20
C ALA A 157 7.07 8.87 6.80
N TRP A 158 6.45 9.75 6.02
CA TRP A 158 6.18 11.13 6.44
C TRP A 158 5.06 11.25 7.47
N ARG A 159 4.06 10.36 7.44
CA ARG A 159 3.03 10.29 8.49
C ARG A 159 3.57 9.75 9.81
N ARG A 160 4.48 8.78 9.78
CA ARG A 160 5.17 8.30 10.98
C ARG A 160 6.06 9.37 11.61
N GLY A 161 6.71 10.22 10.81
CA GLY A 161 7.46 11.38 11.31
C GLY A 161 6.59 12.46 11.97
N ALA A 162 5.27 12.44 11.75
CA ALA A 162 4.30 13.33 12.39
C ALA A 162 3.60 12.71 13.61
N ALA A 163 3.98 11.49 14.03
CA ALA A 163 3.28 10.71 15.05
C ALA A 163 3.56 11.21 16.48
N GLY A 164 2.98 12.37 16.79
CA GLY A 164 2.23 12.59 18.01
C GLY A 164 0.76 12.79 17.65
N ALA A 165 0.06 11.75 17.18
CA ALA A 165 -1.39 11.69 17.18
C ALA A 165 -1.90 10.27 16.87
N PRO A 166 -2.67 9.62 17.76
CA PRO A 166 -3.57 8.56 17.38
C PRO A 166 -4.82 9.18 16.75
N GLY A 167 -5.24 8.71 15.58
CA GLY A 167 -6.52 9.11 15.03
C GLY A 167 -6.78 8.58 13.64
N HIS A 168 -7.71 7.63 13.54
CA HIS A 168 -8.90 7.81 12.72
C HIS A 168 -9.97 6.79 13.15
N ASP A 169 -10.76 7.21 14.13
CA ASP A 169 -11.87 6.50 14.76
C ASP A 169 -13.19 6.68 13.97
N VAL A 170 -13.11 6.73 12.64
CA VAL A 170 -14.29 6.90 11.78
C VAL A 170 -14.37 5.76 10.78
N LEU A 171 -15.25 4.81 11.08
CA LEU A 171 -15.57 3.70 10.18
C LEU A 171 -16.07 4.25 8.84
N THR A 172 -15.48 3.74 7.76
CA THR A 172 -15.98 3.98 6.39
C THR A 172 -17.41 3.45 6.23
N PRO A 173 -18.19 3.93 5.25
CA PRO A 173 -19.53 3.41 4.99
C PRO A 173 -19.56 1.88 4.80
N ALA A 174 -18.53 1.30 4.18
CA ALA A 174 -18.40 -0.15 4.01
C ALA A 174 -18.11 -0.88 5.33
N GLN A 175 -17.27 -0.31 6.19
CA GLN A 175 -17.00 -0.86 7.52
C GLN A 175 -18.22 -0.74 8.45
N LYS A 176 -19.00 0.33 8.34
CA LYS A 176 -20.30 0.46 9.02
C LYS A 176 -21.27 -0.61 8.53
N ALA A 177 -21.42 -0.76 7.22
CA ALA A 177 -22.29 -1.78 6.64
C ALA A 177 -21.87 -3.21 7.04
N TRP A 178 -20.56 -3.49 7.10
CA TRP A 178 -20.03 -4.77 7.57
C TRP A 178 -20.29 -4.99 9.07
N ALA A 179 -20.02 -3.99 9.92
CA ALA A 179 -20.27 -4.06 11.35
C ALA A 179 -21.77 -4.24 11.66
N ASP A 180 -22.63 -3.58 10.88
CA ASP A 180 -24.07 -3.73 10.97
C ASP A 180 -24.52 -5.14 10.55
N ALA A 181 -23.95 -5.69 9.46
CA ALA A 181 -24.21 -7.06 9.02
C ALA A 181 -23.75 -8.10 10.06
N GLU A 182 -22.57 -7.93 10.67
CA GLU A 182 -22.09 -8.80 11.75
C GLU A 182 -22.97 -8.74 13.00
N ARG A 183 -23.50 -7.56 13.35
CA ARG A 183 -24.43 -7.38 14.48
C ARG A 183 -25.76 -8.08 14.23
N VAL A 184 -26.27 -8.02 13.00
CA VAL A 184 -27.48 -8.74 12.57
C VAL A 184 -27.25 -10.25 12.62
N ALA A 185 -26.12 -10.74 12.11
CA ALA A 185 -25.77 -12.16 12.12
C ALA A 185 -25.63 -12.74 13.55
N ARG A 186 -25.00 -12.00 14.47
CA ARG A 186 -24.88 -12.40 15.89
C ARG A 186 -26.23 -12.46 16.61
N THR A 187 -27.12 -11.51 16.30
CA THR A 187 -28.48 -11.49 16.85
C THR A 187 -29.30 -12.68 16.36
N TYR A 188 -29.12 -13.09 15.09
CA TYR A 188 -29.79 -14.24 14.49
C TYR A 188 -29.34 -15.59 15.08
N VAL A 189 -28.06 -15.73 15.43
CA VAL A 189 -27.53 -16.95 16.07
C VAL A 189 -28.03 -17.08 17.52
N ARG A 190 -28.20 -15.97 18.24
CA ARG A 190 -28.71 -15.98 19.62
C ARG A 190 -30.21 -16.22 19.76
N SER A 191 -31.01 -15.95 18.73
CA SER A 191 -32.47 -16.18 18.77
C SER A 191 -32.88 -17.60 18.37
N ARG A 192 -31.91 -18.46 17.99
CA ARG A 192 -32.11 -19.87 17.61
C ARG A 192 -31.44 -20.88 18.57
N ALA A 193 -30.84 -20.40 19.65
CA ALA A 193 -30.38 -21.22 20.78
C ALA A 193 -31.39 -21.13 21.93
#